data_AF-A0A183F436-F1
#
_entry.id   AF-A0A183F436-F1
#
_cell.length_a   1.000
_cell.length_b   1.000
_cell.length_c   1.000
_cell.angle_alpha   90.00
_cell.angle_beta   90.00
_cell.angle_gamma   90.00
#
_symmetry.space_group_name_H-M   'P 1'
#
loop_
_entity.id
_entity.type
_entity.pdbx_description
1 polymer ?
#
loop_
_entity_poly.entity_id
_entity_poly.type
_entity_poly.pdbx_seq_one_letter_code
_entity_poly.pdbx_strand_id
1 'polypeptide(L)'
;MHLFYFNIPWIIDEKEYNCSSRSLAEWKARGTVGTVDELQGVYFLVTGIIYVTLYSLSLIGMARGKLLHIPCYRLMFFNGFIDITDVFGGSIAVAYLHFVSECV
;
A
#
# COMPACT_ATOMS: atom_id res chain seq x y z
N MET A 1 -2.76 -3.67 22.87
CA MET A 1 -1.49 -3.87 22.14
C MET A 1 -1.84 -3.92 20.67
N HIS A 2 -1.46 -2.90 19.89
CA HIS A 2 -1.70 -2.88 18.45
C HIS A 2 -0.75 -3.89 17.80
N LEU A 3 -1.30 -5.04 17.36
CA LEU A 3 -0.58 -6.01 16.56
C LEU A 3 -0.49 -5.45 15.14
N PHE A 4 0.71 -5.07 14.72
CA PHE A 4 0.99 -4.80 13.31
C PHE A 4 0.99 -6.14 12.58
N TYR A 5 -0.05 -6.41 11.79
CA TYR A 5 -0.16 -7.62 10.98
C TYR A 5 0.65 -7.42 9.69
N PHE A 6 1.85 -8.00 9.63
CA PHE A 6 2.72 -7.99 8.46
C PHE A 6 2.53 -9.32 7.72
N ASN A 7 1.79 -9.29 6.61
CA ASN A 7 1.49 -10.51 5.84
C ASN A 7 2.67 -10.83 4.91
N ILE A 8 3.44 -11.86 5.27
CA ILE A 8 4.61 -12.34 4.53
C ILE A 8 4.25 -13.70 3.90
N PRO A 9 4.13 -13.81 2.56
CA PRO A 9 3.46 -14.95 1.91
C PRO A 9 4.19 -16.30 2.02
N TRP A 10 5.43 -16.34 2.51
CA TRP A 10 6.22 -17.57 2.70
C TRP A 10 6.29 -18.04 4.15
N ILE A 11 5.65 -17.35 5.10
CA ILE A 11 5.67 -17.71 6.53
C ILE A 11 4.28 -18.02 7.11
N ILE A 12 3.20 -17.67 6.41
CA ILE A 12 1.82 -17.78 6.91
C ILE A 12 1.13 -18.95 6.21
N ASP A 13 0.88 -20.03 6.96
CA ASP A 13 0.02 -21.14 6.53
C ASP A 13 -1.44 -20.70 6.65
N GLU A 14 -2.19 -20.73 5.54
CA GLU A 14 -3.64 -20.44 5.50
C GLU A 14 -4.43 -21.28 6.51
N LYS A 15 -3.96 -22.48 6.89
CA LYS A 15 -4.63 -23.30 7.92
C LYS A 15 -4.43 -22.76 9.33
N GLU A 16 -3.32 -22.10 9.62
CA GLU A 16 -3.02 -21.56 10.95
C GLU A 16 -3.53 -20.12 11.13
N TYR A 17 -3.63 -19.35 10.04
CA TYR A 17 -4.01 -17.93 10.07
C TYR A 17 -5.35 -17.61 9.41
N ASN A 18 -6.23 -18.60 9.28
CA ASN A 18 -7.64 -18.36 8.93
C ASN A 18 -8.39 -17.74 10.12
N CYS A 19 -8.35 -16.41 10.25
CA CYS A 19 -9.04 -15.64 11.29
C CYS A 19 -10.58 -15.82 11.30
N SER A 20 -11.14 -16.48 10.28
CA SER A 20 -12.58 -16.67 10.10
C SER A 20 -13.05 -18.13 10.17
N SER A 21 -12.09 -19.07 10.22
CA SER A 21 -12.30 -20.52 10.05
C SER A 21 -13.16 -20.92 8.84
N ARG A 22 -13.23 -20.11 7.79
CA ARG A 22 -14.08 -20.31 6.60
C ARG A 22 -13.27 -20.50 5.34
N SER A 23 -13.83 -21.23 4.39
CA SER A 23 -13.24 -21.37 3.05
C SER A 23 -13.37 -20.08 2.22
N LEU A 24 -12.48 -19.85 1.25
CA LEU A 24 -12.53 -18.72 0.32
C LEU A 24 -13.90 -18.59 -0.36
N ALA A 25 -14.50 -19.72 -0.74
CA ALA A 25 -15.82 -19.76 -1.36
C ALA A 25 -16.93 -19.28 -0.40
N GLU A 26 -16.87 -19.63 0.89
CA GLU A 26 -17.81 -19.16 1.90
C GLU A 26 -17.63 -17.68 2.24
N TRP A 27 -16.39 -17.16 2.17
CA TRP A 27 -16.11 -15.73 2.33
C TRP A 27 -16.68 -14.91 1.18
N LYS A 28 -16.36 -15.31 -0.06
CA LYS A 28 -16.89 -14.68 -1.27
C LYS A 28 -18.41 -14.80 -1.37
N ALA A 29 -19.01 -15.88 -0.88
CA ALA A 29 -20.46 -16.08 -0.89
C ALA A 29 -21.22 -15.26 0.16
N ARG A 30 -20.60 -14.91 1.30
CA ARG A 30 -21.26 -14.15 2.39
C ARG A 30 -21.12 -12.65 2.27
N GLY A 31 -20.10 -12.19 1.56
CA GLY A 31 -19.83 -10.78 1.44
C GLY A 31 -20.30 -10.21 0.12
N THR A 32 -20.90 -9.02 0.18
CA THR A 32 -20.74 -7.94 -0.82
C THR A 32 -19.27 -7.51 -0.99
N VAL A 33 -18.33 -8.40 -0.66
CA VAL A 33 -16.90 -8.21 -0.39
C VAL A 33 -16.08 -8.61 -1.61
N GLY A 34 -16.52 -9.57 -2.42
CA GLY A 34 -15.79 -9.96 -3.64
C GLY A 34 -15.63 -8.84 -4.67
N THR A 35 -16.61 -7.93 -4.78
CA THR A 35 -16.56 -6.81 -5.74
C THR A 35 -16.05 -5.50 -5.13
N VAL A 36 -16.33 -5.26 -3.85
CA VAL A 36 -15.89 -4.03 -3.16
C VAL A 36 -14.40 -4.11 -2.81
N ASP A 37 -13.89 -5.28 -2.43
CA ASP A 37 -12.49 -5.49 -2.07
C ASP A 37 -11.57 -5.41 -3.30
N GLU A 38 -11.98 -6.02 -4.41
CA GLU A 38 -11.27 -5.91 -5.69
C GLU A 38 -11.25 -4.47 -6.21
N LEU A 39 -12.38 -3.75 -6.12
CA LEU A 39 -12.45 -2.35 -6.52
C LEU A 39 -11.57 -1.45 -5.63
N GLN A 40 -11.54 -1.73 -4.32
CA GLN A 40 -10.71 -1.03 -3.35
C GLN A 40 -9.21 -1.30 -3.60
N GLY A 41 -8.82 -2.54 -3.90
CA GLY A 41 -7.47 -2.90 -4.30
C GLY A 41 -7.03 -2.19 -5.58
N VAL A 42 -7.89 -2.15 -6.60
CA VAL A 42 -7.63 -1.39 -7.84
C VAL A 42 -7.50 0.11 -7.54
N TYR A 43 -8.36 0.67 -6.71
CA TYR A 43 -8.29 2.07 -6.30
C TYR A 43 -6.96 2.41 -5.62
N PHE A 44 -6.55 1.62 -4.62
CA PHE A 44 -5.26 1.82 -3.93
C PHE A 44 -4.07 1.68 -4.88
N LEU A 45 -4.10 0.71 -5.80
CA LEU A 45 -3.03 0.52 -6.77
C LEU A 45 -2.91 1.71 -7.72
N VAL A 46 -4.03 2.14 -8.32
CA VAL A 46 -4.04 3.24 -9.31
C VAL A 46 -3.66 4.56 -8.66
N THR A 47 -4.28 4.90 -7.53
CA THR A 47 -3.96 6.13 -6.79
C THR A 47 -2.53 6.12 -6.26
N GLY A 48 -2.06 4.99 -5.74
CA GLY A 48 -0.67 4.82 -5.30
C GLY A 48 0.34 5.06 -6.41
N ILE A 49 0.14 4.49 -7.59
CA ILE A 49 1.00 4.71 -8.76
C ILE A 49 1.03 6.19 -9.17
N ILE A 50 -0.13 6.85 -9.19
CA ILE A 50 -0.23 8.27 -9.52
C ILE A 50 0.59 9.11 -8.52
N TYR A 51 0.40 8.88 -7.21
CA TYR A 51 1.12 9.64 -6.19
C TYR A 51 2.63 9.38 -6.22
N VAL A 52 3.07 8.12 -6.33
CA VAL A 52 4.51 7.80 -6.46
C VAL A 52 5.12 8.51 -7.66
N THR A 53 4.40 8.55 -8.80
CA THR A 53 4.86 9.24 -10.01
C THR A 53 4.99 10.75 -9.78
N LEU A 54 3.96 11.39 -9.20
CA LEU A 54 3.96 12.83 -8.93
C LEU A 54 5.06 13.22 -7.93
N TYR A 55 5.20 12.48 -6.84
CA TYR A 55 6.26 12.71 -5.86
C TYR A 55 7.63 12.53 -6.50
N SER A 56 7.86 11.46 -7.26
CA SER A 56 9.13 11.23 -7.94
C SER A 56 9.50 12.36 -8.90
N LEU A 57 8.56 12.83 -9.73
CA LEU A 57 8.77 13.95 -10.64
C LEU A 57 9.11 15.24 -9.87
N SER A 58 8.44 15.49 -8.75
CA SER A 58 8.70 16.67 -7.91
C SER A 58 10.09 16.64 -7.26
N LEU A 59 10.52 15.48 -6.75
CA LEU A 59 11.84 15.28 -6.16
C LEU A 59 12.93 15.45 -7.22
N ILE A 60 12.75 14.84 -8.41
CA ILE A 60 13.67 15.00 -9.54
C ILE A 60 13.77 16.48 -9.94
N GLY A 61 12.65 17.20 -10.00
CA GLY A 61 12.61 18.63 -10.29
C GLY A 61 13.41 19.45 -9.28
N MET A 62 13.22 19.20 -7.98
CA MET A 62 13.96 19.89 -6.91
C MET A 62 15.47 19.59 -6.95
N ALA A 63 15.85 18.34 -7.20
CA ALA A 63 17.25 17.94 -7.32
C ALA A 63 17.92 18.57 -8.55
N ARG A 64 17.28 18.50 -9.72
CA ARG A 64 17.83 19.06 -10.98
C ARG A 64 17.87 20.58 -10.97
N GLY A 65 16.89 21.24 -10.35
CA GLY A 65 16.87 22.69 -10.18
C GLY A 65 17.82 23.21 -9.10
N LYS A 66 18.61 22.34 -8.45
CA LYS A 66 19.55 22.69 -7.37
C LYS A 66 18.88 23.44 -6.21
N LEU A 67 17.59 23.21 -5.96
CA LEU A 67 16.83 23.89 -4.90
C LEU A 67 17.26 23.42 -3.49
N LEU A 68 17.93 22.27 -3.41
CA LEU A 68 18.40 21.65 -2.17
C LEU A 68 19.48 22.42 -1.41
N HIS A 69 20.00 23.54 -1.96
CA HIS A 69 20.85 24.45 -1.20
C HIS A 69 20.05 25.27 -0.17
N ILE A 70 18.73 25.44 -0.38
CA ILE A 70 17.85 26.16 0.52
C ILE A 70 17.32 25.17 1.58
N PRO A 71 17.46 25.47 2.89
CA PRO A 71 17.10 24.53 3.96
C PRO A 71 15.62 24.11 3.93
N CYS A 72 14.71 25.01 3.57
CA CYS A 72 13.29 24.70 3.41
C CYS A 72 13.05 23.60 2.36
N TYR A 73 13.70 23.71 1.20
CA TYR A 73 13.60 22.70 0.13
C TYR A 73 14.26 21.37 0.51
N ARG A 74 15.25 21.35 1.40
CA ARG A 74 15.82 20.08 1.94
C ARG A 74 14.79 19.34 2.79
N LEU A 75 14.06 20.06 3.64
CA LEU A 75 12.98 19.48 4.44
C LEU A 75 11.84 18.99 3.54
N MET A 76 11.42 19.77 2.55
CA MET A 76 10.41 19.34 1.58
C MET A 76 10.85 18.11 0.77
N PHE A 77 12.13 18.04 0.38
CA PHE A 77 12.67 16.87 -0.33
C PHE A 77 12.65 15.63 0.55
N PHE A 78 13.06 15.75 1.82
CA PHE A 78 12.96 14.64 2.77
C PHE A 78 11.51 14.22 3.00
N ASN A 79 10.59 15.17 3.16
CA ASN A 79 9.17 14.87 3.29
C ASN A 79 8.63 14.10 2.09
N GLY A 80 8.95 14.53 0.86
CA GLY A 80 8.54 13.81 -0.34
C GLY A 80 9.12 12.39 -0.44
N PHE A 81 10.31 12.14 0.13
CA PHE A 81 10.86 10.78 0.24
C PHE A 81 10.08 9.93 1.25
N ILE A 82 9.71 10.50 2.39
CA ILE A 82 8.86 9.84 3.39
C ILE A 82 7.48 9.54 2.80
N ASP A 83 6.87 10.49 2.08
CA ASP A 83 5.57 10.31 1.43
C ASP A 83 5.61 9.16 0.41
N ILE A 84 6.67 9.03 -0.39
CA ILE A 84 6.83 7.87 -1.29
C ILE A 84 6.85 6.56 -0.49
N THR A 85 7.60 6.52 0.61
CA THR A 85 7.71 5.32 1.46
C THR A 85 6.37 4.95 2.08
N ASP A 86 5.62 5.96 2.55
CA ASP A 86 4.27 5.80 3.09
C ASP A 86 3.29 5.26 2.04
N VAL A 87 3.28 5.84 0.83
CA VAL A 87 2.42 5.36 -0.26
C VAL A 87 2.76 3.92 -0.68
N PHE A 88 4.05 3.53 -0.64
CA PHE A 88 4.43 2.14 -0.90
C PHE A 88 3.84 1.17 0.13
N GLY A 89 3.91 1.50 1.42
CA GLY A 89 3.35 0.66 2.49
C GLY A 89 1.83 0.71 2.57
N GLY A 90 1.24 1.91 2.48
CA GLY A 90 -0.18 2.16 2.70
C GLY A 90 -1.07 1.92 1.49
N SER A 91 -0.53 1.99 0.28
CA SER A 91 -1.33 1.80 -0.95
C SER A 91 -0.87 0.59 -1.76
N ILE A 92 0.42 0.48 -2.10
CA ILE A 92 0.89 -0.57 -3.01
C ILE A 92 0.92 -1.94 -2.31
N ALA A 93 1.48 -2.01 -1.10
CA ALA A 93 1.48 -3.24 -0.33
C ALA A 93 0.05 -3.66 0.06
N VAL A 94 -0.80 -2.71 0.45
CA VAL A 94 -2.22 -2.97 0.75
C VAL A 94 -2.97 -3.47 -0.48
N ALA A 95 -2.76 -2.87 -1.66
CA ALA A 95 -3.34 -3.35 -2.90
C ALA A 95 -2.88 -4.79 -3.24
N TYR A 96 -1.59 -5.10 -3.04
CA TYR A 96 -1.09 -6.46 -3.20
C TYR A 96 -1.81 -7.45 -2.26
N LEU A 97 -2.04 -7.07 -1.01
CA LEU A 97 -2.78 -7.89 -0.05
C LEU A 97 -4.24 -8.10 -0.45
N HIS A 98 -4.91 -7.08 -1.00
CA HIS A 98 -6.25 -7.23 -1.56
C HIS A 98 -6.31 -8.27 -2.70
N PHE A 99 -5.25 -8.39 -3.51
CA PHE A 99 -5.22 -9.35 -4.63
C PHE A 99 -4.68 -10.74 -4.26
N VAL A 100 -3.84 -10.83 -3.22
CA VAL A 100 -3.09 -12.06 -2.89
C VAL A 100 -3.55 -12.72 -1.60
N SER A 101 -4.06 -11.96 -0.63
CA SER A 101 -4.38 -12.51 0.69
C SER A 101 -5.88 -12.61 0.94
N GLU A 102 -6.30 -13.77 1.47
CA GLU A 102 -7.69 -14.12 1.79
C GLU A 102 -8.23 -13.47 3.09
N CYS A 103 -7.51 -12.51 3.67
CA CYS A 103 -7.83 -11.86 4.93
C CYS A 103 -7.46 -10.37 4.86
N VAL A 104 -8.40 -9.55 4.40
CA VAL A 104 -8.43 -8.10 4.65
C VAL A 104 -9.55 -7.80 5.64
#